data_AF-A0AAE8SEC6-F1
#
_entry.id   AF-A0AAE8SEC6-F1
#
_cell.length_a   1.000
_cell.length_b   1.000
_cell.length_c   1.000
_cell.angle_alpha   90.00
_cell.angle_beta   90.00
_cell.angle_gamma   90.00
#
_symmetry.space_group_name_H-M   'P 1'
#
loop_
_entity.id
_entity.type
_entity.pdbx_description
1 polymer ?
#
loop_
_entity_poly.entity_id
_entity_poly.type
_entity_poly.pdbx_seq_one_letter_code
_entity_poly.pdbx_strand_id
1 'polypeptide(L)'
;MKTFFAVILALPAVMAAPAPASAPNAAVAAAGKQVTACACANAAGDTRVNGYCQYIAGGIVKLDGKDFCFPGATWSEYMEDRFTADFCPGYFPGFPTPVCKTTTVCKTIGEYQDIC
;
A
#
# COMPACT_ATOMS: atom_id res chain seq x y z
N MET A 1 -62.35 -5.00 -24.77
CA MET A 1 -61.45 -5.52 -23.72
C MET A 1 -60.15 -4.74 -23.83
N LYS A 2 -59.87 -3.84 -22.88
CA LYS A 2 -58.83 -2.80 -23.01
C LYS A 2 -58.08 -2.67 -21.69
N THR A 3 -56.76 -2.68 -21.81
CA THR A 3 -55.72 -2.21 -20.89
C THR A 3 -55.51 -2.97 -19.57
N PHE A 4 -54.44 -3.77 -19.55
CA PHE A 4 -53.75 -4.23 -18.34
C PHE A 4 -53.02 -3.05 -17.69
N PHE A 5 -53.30 -2.79 -16.42
CA PHE A 5 -52.57 -1.86 -15.57
C PHE A 5 -51.28 -2.52 -15.08
N ALA A 6 -50.13 -1.95 -15.45
CA ALA A 6 -48.83 -2.30 -14.89
C ALA A 6 -48.65 -1.56 -13.55
N VAL A 7 -48.58 -2.31 -12.46
CA VAL A 7 -48.29 -1.80 -11.11
C VAL A 7 -46.79 -1.59 -10.99
N ILE A 8 -46.38 -0.33 -10.82
CA ILE A 8 -45.00 0.09 -10.54
C ILE A 8 -44.70 -0.28 -9.07
N LEU A 9 -43.86 -1.30 -8.87
CA LEU A 9 -43.29 -1.65 -7.58
C LEU A 9 -42.23 -0.60 -7.21
N ALA A 10 -42.59 0.33 -6.33
CA ALA A 10 -41.66 1.21 -5.66
C ALA A 10 -40.78 0.38 -4.70
N LEU A 11 -39.51 0.21 -5.05
CA LEU A 11 -38.52 -0.34 -4.12
C LEU A 11 -38.27 0.67 -2.99
N PRO A 12 -38.25 0.24 -1.72
CA PRO A 12 -37.83 1.10 -0.62
C PRO A 12 -36.33 1.39 -0.78
N ALA A 13 -35.99 2.69 -0.81
CA ALA A 13 -34.63 3.16 -0.62
C ALA A 13 -34.18 2.78 0.79
N VAL A 14 -33.49 1.64 0.91
CA VAL A 14 -32.81 1.25 2.14
C VAL A 14 -31.68 2.25 2.35
N MET A 15 -31.87 3.13 3.33
CA MET A 15 -30.80 3.94 3.92
C MET A 15 -29.63 3.01 4.25
N ALA A 16 -28.47 3.24 3.63
CA ALA A 16 -27.21 2.64 4.05
C ALA A 16 -26.85 3.21 5.43
N ALA A 17 -27.46 2.65 6.48
CA ALA A 17 -27.00 2.81 7.84
C ALA A 17 -25.60 2.15 7.96
N PRO A 18 -24.64 2.76 8.67
CA PRO A 18 -23.36 2.12 8.92
C PRO A 18 -23.61 0.81 9.68
N ALA A 19 -23.12 -0.30 9.12
CA ALA A 19 -23.30 -1.61 9.73
C ALA A 19 -22.69 -1.64 11.15
N PRO A 20 -23.38 -2.25 12.13
CA PRO A 20 -22.85 -2.38 13.48
C PRO A 20 -21.58 -3.23 13.48
N ALA A 21 -20.66 -2.89 14.38
CA ALA A 21 -19.29 -3.39 14.51
C ALA A 21 -19.16 -4.86 14.95
N SER A 22 -19.90 -5.76 14.30
CA SER A 22 -19.96 -7.19 14.63
C SER A 22 -19.81 -8.07 13.40
N ALA A 23 -19.00 -7.64 12.42
CA ALA A 23 -18.49 -8.54 11.39
C ALA A 23 -17.18 -9.19 11.91
N PRO A 24 -17.01 -10.52 11.80
CA PRO A 24 -15.83 -11.24 12.30
C PRO A 24 -14.50 -10.88 11.60
N ASN A 25 -14.53 -9.94 10.64
CA ASN A 25 -13.36 -9.38 9.97
C ASN A 25 -13.19 -7.88 10.24
N ALA A 26 -13.89 -7.31 11.23
CA ALA A 26 -13.59 -5.99 11.78
C ALA A 26 -12.33 -6.07 12.66
N ALA A 27 -11.23 -6.58 12.11
CA ALA A 27 -9.91 -6.21 12.58
C ALA A 27 -9.87 -4.68 12.43
N VAL A 28 -9.75 -4.01 13.57
CA VAL A 28 -9.62 -2.56 13.74
C VAL A 28 -9.13 -1.93 12.45
N ALA A 29 -9.99 -1.18 11.77
CA ALA A 29 -9.55 -0.25 10.74
C ALA A 29 -8.69 0.80 11.46
N ALA A 30 -7.44 0.45 11.78
CA ALA A 30 -6.42 1.41 12.11
C ALA A 30 -6.38 2.32 10.89
N ALA A 31 -6.72 3.59 11.09
CA ALA A 31 -6.75 4.58 10.02
C ALA A 31 -5.44 4.46 9.23
N GLY A 32 -5.54 4.07 7.95
CA GLY A 32 -4.37 3.84 7.11
C GLY A 32 -3.50 5.09 7.07
N LYS A 33 -2.18 4.89 7.14
CA LYS A 33 -1.18 5.95 7.12
C LYS A 33 -0.51 5.99 5.75
N GLN A 34 -0.42 7.17 5.14
CA GLN A 34 0.42 7.35 3.95
C GLN A 34 1.90 7.27 4.32
N VAL A 35 2.66 6.53 3.51
CA VAL A 35 4.10 6.36 3.63
C VAL A 35 4.75 6.44 2.26
N THR A 36 6.03 6.79 2.26
CA THR A 36 6.89 6.72 1.08
C THR A 36 7.49 5.32 0.97
N ALA A 37 7.33 4.69 -0.19
CA ALA A 37 8.01 3.47 -0.56
C ALA A 37 9.03 3.77 -1.67
N CYS A 38 10.27 3.32 -1.53
CA CYS A 38 11.35 3.64 -2.47
C CYS A 38 12.04 2.39 -3.03
N ALA A 39 12.66 2.55 -4.18
CA ALA A 39 13.50 1.54 -4.81
C ALA A 39 14.62 2.18 -5.62
N CYS A 40 15.62 1.38 -5.98
CA CYS A 40 16.61 1.77 -6.99
C CYS A 40 16.16 1.25 -8.35
N ALA A 41 16.18 2.10 -9.37
CA ALA A 41 15.70 1.82 -10.72
C ALA A 41 16.83 1.86 -11.76
N ASN A 42 16.67 1.07 -12.81
CA ASN A 42 17.50 1.11 -14.00
C ASN A 42 16.85 1.93 -15.13
N ALA A 43 17.56 2.11 -16.25
CA ALA A 43 17.04 2.85 -17.41
C ALA A 43 15.84 2.17 -18.11
N ALA A 44 15.63 0.87 -17.89
CA ALA A 44 14.46 0.14 -18.39
C ALA A 44 13.22 0.28 -17.49
N GLY A 45 13.35 0.97 -16.35
CA GLY A 45 12.28 1.12 -15.36
C GLY A 45 12.07 -0.10 -14.46
N ASP A 46 12.98 -1.07 -14.47
CA ASP A 46 12.98 -2.13 -13.45
C ASP A 46 13.53 -1.59 -12.14
N THR A 47 12.99 -2.10 -11.03
CA THR A 47 13.39 -1.69 -9.69
C THR A 47 14.08 -2.82 -8.92
N ARG A 48 14.85 -2.43 -7.90
CA ARG A 48 15.54 -3.34 -7.01
C ARG A 48 15.57 -2.80 -5.57
N VAL A 49 15.23 -3.69 -4.64
CA VAL A 49 15.14 -3.40 -3.20
C VAL A 49 15.64 -4.55 -2.31
N ASN A 50 16.02 -5.68 -2.93
CA ASN A 50 16.21 -6.96 -2.26
C ASN A 50 17.29 -6.92 -1.17
N GLY A 51 17.07 -7.66 -0.08
CA GLY A 51 18.01 -7.86 1.02
C GLY A 51 18.15 -6.63 1.91
N TYR A 52 18.38 -5.46 1.33
CA TYR A 52 18.53 -4.21 2.04
C TYR A 52 17.22 -3.73 2.66
N CYS A 53 16.10 -3.88 1.95
CA CYS A 53 14.80 -3.48 2.48
C CYS A 53 14.51 -4.15 3.83
N GLN A 54 14.72 -5.47 3.93
CA GLN A 54 14.53 -6.21 5.17
C GLN A 54 15.58 -5.84 6.24
N TYR A 55 16.81 -5.52 5.84
CA TYR A 55 17.87 -5.08 6.76
C TYR A 55 17.48 -3.81 7.53
N ILE A 56 16.80 -2.87 6.88
CA ILE A 56 16.28 -1.63 7.49
C ILE A 56 14.87 -1.78 8.08
N ALA A 57 14.45 -3.04 8.32
CA ALA A 57 13.11 -3.41 8.77
C ALA A 57 11.97 -2.90 7.88
N GLY A 58 12.23 -2.71 6.59
CA GLY A 58 11.24 -2.44 5.57
C GLY A 58 10.47 -3.68 5.14
N GLY A 59 9.29 -3.46 4.56
CA GLY A 59 8.52 -4.45 3.83
C GLY A 59 8.65 -4.25 2.33
N ILE A 60 8.53 -5.33 1.55
CA ILE A 60 8.52 -5.26 0.08
C ILE A 60 7.07 -5.29 -0.41
N VAL A 61 6.70 -4.30 -1.22
CA VAL A 61 5.41 -4.21 -1.88
C VAL A 61 5.58 -4.11 -3.39
N LYS A 62 4.61 -4.63 -4.15
CA LYS A 62 4.49 -4.40 -5.59
C LYS A 62 3.66 -3.15 -5.88
N LEU A 63 4.29 -2.12 -6.45
CA LEU A 63 3.61 -0.92 -6.96
C LEU A 63 3.87 -0.80 -8.46
N ASP A 64 2.81 -0.74 -9.26
CA ASP A 64 2.87 -0.73 -10.73
C ASP A 64 3.69 -1.91 -11.30
N GLY A 65 3.55 -3.09 -10.68
CA GLY A 65 4.23 -4.32 -11.10
C GLY A 65 5.73 -4.37 -10.76
N LYS A 66 6.25 -3.41 -10.00
CA LYS A 66 7.65 -3.31 -9.60
C LYS A 66 7.77 -3.36 -8.07
N ASP A 67 8.89 -3.85 -7.57
CA ASP A 67 9.11 -3.99 -6.13
C ASP A 67 9.60 -2.67 -5.52
N PHE A 68 9.00 -2.25 -4.41
CA PHE A 68 9.34 -1.09 -3.61
C PHE A 68 9.50 -1.47 -2.14
N CYS A 69 10.39 -0.79 -1.46
CA CYS A 69 10.59 -0.92 -0.02
C CYS A 69 9.77 0.14 0.69
N PHE A 70 8.88 -0.27 1.58
CA PHE A 70 8.11 0.62 2.46
C PHE A 70 8.53 0.39 3.92
N PRO A 71 8.29 1.34 4.84
CA PRO A 71 8.58 1.10 6.26
C PRO A 71 7.68 -0.04 6.78
N GLY A 72 8.24 -1.20 7.12
CA GLY A 72 7.51 -2.37 7.61
C GLY A 72 7.27 -2.37 9.12
N ALA A 73 7.93 -1.45 9.83
CA ALA A 73 7.76 -1.18 11.24
C ALA A 73 7.79 0.33 11.51
N THR A 74 7.30 0.77 12.66
CA THR A 74 7.33 2.19 13.05
C THR A 74 8.73 2.72 13.31
N TRP A 75 9.69 1.83 13.56
CA TRP A 75 11.10 2.13 13.75
C TRP A 75 11.96 1.84 12.50
N SER A 76 11.35 1.48 11.37
CA SER A 76 12.07 1.37 10.10
C SER A 76 12.73 2.71 9.76
N GLU A 77 13.83 2.63 9.04
CA GLU A 77 14.50 3.81 8.53
C GLU A 77 13.66 4.52 7.45
N TYR A 78 13.88 5.82 7.28
CA TYR A 78 13.19 6.58 6.24
C TYR A 78 13.68 6.14 4.86
N MET A 79 12.75 5.67 4.03
CA MET A 79 13.09 5.08 2.72
C MET A 79 13.78 6.09 1.80
N GLU A 80 13.36 7.34 1.84
CA GLU A 80 13.96 8.44 1.06
C GLU A 80 15.41 8.77 1.47
N ASP A 81 15.76 8.56 2.74
CA ASP A 81 17.13 8.78 3.23
C ASP A 81 18.07 7.61 2.88
N ARG A 82 17.50 6.44 2.59
CA ARG A 82 18.25 5.22 2.31
C ARG A 82 18.37 4.91 0.83
N PHE A 83 17.34 5.15 0.04
CA PHE A 83 17.37 5.00 -1.41
C PHE A 83 17.73 6.33 -2.04
N THR A 84 19.02 6.66 -2.06
CA THR A 84 19.56 7.93 -2.59
C THR A 84 20.37 7.72 -3.87
N ALA A 85 20.71 8.83 -4.56
CA ALA A 85 21.54 8.81 -5.77
C ALA A 85 22.98 8.33 -5.52
N ASP A 86 23.45 8.40 -4.27
CA ASP A 86 24.76 7.87 -3.87
C ASP A 86 24.66 6.39 -3.46
N PHE A 87 23.59 6.02 -2.75
CA PHE A 87 23.39 4.64 -2.29
C PHE A 87 23.10 3.69 -3.44
N CYS A 88 22.15 4.05 -4.31
CA CYS A 88 21.64 3.19 -5.36
C CYS A 88 22.72 2.59 -6.28
N PRO A 89 23.62 3.39 -6.89
CA PRO A 89 24.67 2.83 -7.73
C PRO A 89 25.71 2.02 -6.95
N GLY A 90 25.92 2.32 -5.66
CA GLY A 90 26.88 1.61 -4.81
C GLY A 90 26.37 0.24 -4.35
N TYR A 91 25.13 0.16 -3.90
CA TYR A 91 24.55 -1.07 -3.35
C TYR A 91 23.88 -1.95 -4.42
N PHE A 92 23.26 -1.34 -5.43
CA PHE A 92 22.61 -2.04 -6.52
C PHE A 92 23.21 -1.64 -7.88
N PRO A 93 24.38 -2.20 -8.25
CA PRO A 93 24.98 -1.97 -9.55
C PRO A 93 23.98 -2.24 -10.69
N GLY A 94 23.86 -1.29 -11.62
CA GLY A 94 22.89 -1.31 -12.71
C GLY A 94 21.54 -0.66 -12.40
N PHE A 95 21.31 -0.24 -11.15
CA PHE A 95 20.09 0.46 -10.71
C PHE A 95 20.48 1.81 -10.06
N PRO A 96 21.01 2.79 -10.81
CA PRO A 96 21.60 3.98 -10.22
C PRO A 96 20.58 5.00 -9.70
N THR A 97 19.31 4.91 -10.12
CA THR A 97 18.35 6.00 -9.92
C THR A 97 17.40 5.68 -8.77
N PRO A 98 17.37 6.45 -7.67
CA PRO A 98 16.33 6.27 -6.67
C PRO A 98 14.96 6.72 -7.21
N VAL A 99 13.93 5.92 -6.94
CA VAL A 99 12.54 6.22 -7.28
C VAL A 99 11.65 5.95 -6.07
N CYS A 100 10.78 6.89 -5.74
CA CYS A 100 9.88 6.78 -4.60
C CYS A 100 8.42 7.00 -5.01
N LYS A 101 7.51 6.33 -4.32
CA LYS A 101 6.05 6.40 -4.53
C LYS A 101 5.34 6.42 -3.18
N THR A 102 4.20 7.08 -3.13
CA THR A 102 3.34 7.04 -1.94
C THR A 102 2.47 5.78 -1.96
N THR A 103 2.32 5.14 -0.81
CA THR A 103 1.38 4.04 -0.58
C THR A 103 0.74 4.17 0.81
N THR A 104 -0.28 3.37 1.09
CA THR A 104 -0.96 3.37 2.40
C THR A 104 -0.60 2.10 3.16
N VAL A 105 -0.24 2.25 4.44
CA VAL A 105 0.01 1.13 5.35
C VAL A 105 -0.96 1.13 6.51
N CYS A 106 -1.27 -0.09 6.96
CA CYS A 106 -2.14 -0.42 8.06
C CYS A 106 -1.29 -1.07 9.14
N LYS A 107 -1.58 -0.72 10.40
CA LYS A 107 -0.96 -1.38 11.54
C LYS A 107 -1.38 -2.85 11.55
N THR A 108 -0.43 -3.77 11.74
CA THR A 108 -0.71 -5.20 11.90
C THR A 108 -0.62 -5.60 13.36
N ILE A 109 0.55 -6.05 13.84
CA ILE A 109 0.78 -6.51 15.21
C ILE A 109 1.92 -5.70 15.84
N GLY A 110 1.76 -5.27 17.10
CA GLY A 110 2.81 -4.55 17.82
C GLY A 110 3.19 -3.24 17.13
N GLU A 111 4.44 -3.12 16.69
CA GLU A 111 4.99 -1.98 15.95
C GLU A 111 5.11 -2.23 14.44
N TYR A 112 4.62 -3.37 13.96
CA TYR A 112 4.66 -3.74 12.55
C TYR A 112 3.47 -3.18 11.77
N GLN A 113 3.71 -2.96 10.49
CA GLN A 113 2.72 -2.48 9.54
C GLN A 113 2.88 -3.16 8.18
N ASP A 114 1.79 -3.24 7.43
CA ASP A 114 1.73 -3.83 6.09
C ASP A 114 0.83 -2.96 5.22
N ILE A 115 0.76 -3.24 3.92
CA ILE A 115 -0.04 -2.48 2.98
C ILE A 115 -1.53 -2.62 3.30
N CYS A 116 -2.24 -1.47 3.30
CA CYS A 116 -3.70 -1.46 3.12
C CYS A 116 -3.99 -1.56 1.61
#